data_AF-A0A0L0BQ31-F1
#
_entry.id   AF-A0A0L0BQ31-F1
#
_cell.length_a   1.000
_cell.length_b   1.000
_cell.length_c   1.000
_cell.angle_alpha   90.00
_cell.angle_beta   90.00
_cell.angle_gamma   90.00
#
_symmetry.space_group_name_H-M   'P 1'
#
loop_
_entity.id
_entity.type
_entity.pdbx_description
1 polymer ?
#
loop_
_entity_poly.entity_id
_entity_poly.type
_entity_poly.pdbx_seq_one_letter_code
_entity_poly.pdbx_strand_id
1 'polypeptide(L)'
;MCILYLELRMENLLIGNSDIWHVVFHHLLCNIGSCHIIATKNIDTYRLKLIYLEYLMFNRDHCNKECLSCLQQMCDILERKDHSYILHLPNLGKSCLNINYVKNLQLKYKRQMDVSNIPKLYEEGSWDKLANIIKVNIESSGNQYSNEGWLKDFCVQIEILLQSLWIMESYEDCLIWAEKCFHFAISNYLQESKSSYRCSLLAQLINYITSYMEAIILNEGFHIVAVLNKANLSRMVQDVIRILVYQFDGTFDKNSNHGHEINFKRTWVILHRLILREENDSPNTLNAKTDDIQDVNELIPKSFLILFTAHEYLGKRQWCTNDNGEFLQYILDAVVLNLKAPVYDVCRDVIYEYLEQVTYCLFKYPQKKARLRHLEDHEASQIKLCWPKAIQVFDLYRPEDLPEFNSYKLESISSDMEQLLLKIVSLMPKELDPSKSIHYVTMFIEGRCESPTLDANAFKLPYKVLSLYYLLADFYFKNRDFIKAIKFYTLDLAVNPTRFDSWAGMALSKASKIETKLNGLDPISMQNIWEECEEVLRCFECCINLNRFQTLLWIEYGSFSYTIHSCFSRYLKNNSKTDET
;
A
#
# COMPACT_ATOMS: atom_id res chain seq x y z
N MET A 1 52.09 37.20 -33.62
CA MET A 1 53.38 36.66 -33.13
C MET A 1 53.09 35.53 -32.15
N CYS A 2 53.34 34.28 -32.55
CA CYS A 2 53.32 33.14 -31.63
C CYS A 2 54.58 33.19 -30.77
N ILE A 3 54.46 33.63 -29.52
CA ILE A 3 55.56 33.57 -28.56
C ILE A 3 55.55 32.14 -28.00
N LEU A 4 56.43 31.28 -28.52
CA LEU A 4 56.71 29.97 -27.97
C LEU A 4 57.56 30.15 -26.70
N TYR A 5 57.00 29.83 -25.54
CA TYR A 5 57.75 29.78 -24.28
C TYR A 5 58.33 28.36 -24.13
N LEU A 6 59.65 28.24 -24.25
CA LEU A 6 60.38 27.02 -23.89
C LEU A 6 60.90 27.17 -22.45
N GLU A 7 60.43 26.31 -21.54
CA GLU A 7 60.87 26.29 -20.14
C GLU A 7 62.04 25.31 -19.98
N LEU A 8 63.15 25.78 -19.40
CA LEU A 8 64.31 24.95 -19.07
C LEU A 8 64.54 25.04 -17.55
N ARG A 9 64.38 23.91 -16.83
CA ARG A 9 64.66 23.85 -15.39
C ARG A 9 66.16 23.76 -15.14
N MET A 10 66.69 24.68 -14.34
CA MET A 10 67.98 24.54 -13.68
C MET A 10 67.73 24.18 -12.21
N GLU A 11 67.54 22.89 -11.92
CA GLU A 11 67.57 22.40 -10.54
C GLU A 11 68.83 21.56 -10.32
N ASN A 12 69.69 22.09 -9.45
CA ASN A 12 70.86 21.47 -8.82
C ASN A 12 72.11 21.24 -9.68
N LEU A 13 73.04 22.19 -9.54
CA LEU A 13 74.43 22.13 -9.98
C LEU A 13 75.14 20.84 -9.54
N LEU A 14 75.69 20.09 -10.50
CA LEU A 14 77.06 19.60 -10.45
C LEU A 14 77.65 19.67 -11.86
N ILE A 15 78.39 20.77 -12.10
CA ILE A 15 79.57 20.91 -12.98
C ILE A 15 79.61 19.95 -14.18
N GLY A 16 79.36 20.46 -15.41
CA GLY A 16 79.92 19.80 -16.59
C GLY A 16 79.33 20.06 -17.98
N ASN A 17 78.13 20.62 -18.16
CA ASN A 17 77.56 20.78 -19.52
C ASN A 17 76.73 22.07 -19.71
N SER A 18 77.36 23.23 -19.53
CA SER A 18 76.79 24.52 -19.95
C SER A 18 76.77 24.69 -21.48
N ASP A 19 77.60 23.95 -22.22
CA ASP A 19 77.83 24.18 -23.64
C ASP A 19 76.66 23.75 -24.53
N ILE A 20 75.99 22.64 -24.20
CA ILE A 20 74.85 22.15 -25.00
C ILE A 20 73.70 23.16 -24.99
N TRP A 21 73.44 23.79 -23.84
CA TRP A 21 72.36 24.77 -23.72
C TRP A 21 72.70 26.11 -24.37
N HIS A 22 73.97 26.50 -24.36
CA HIS A 22 74.45 27.62 -25.19
C HIS A 22 74.23 27.33 -26.68
N VAL A 23 74.52 26.11 -27.14
CA VAL A 23 74.28 25.71 -28.54
C VAL A 23 72.79 25.74 -28.89
N VAL A 24 71.92 25.21 -28.02
CA VAL A 24 70.45 25.24 -28.24
C VAL A 24 69.94 26.68 -28.27
N PHE A 25 70.37 27.54 -27.34
CA PHE A 25 70.00 28.95 -27.32
C PHE A 25 70.46 29.69 -28.57
N HIS A 26 71.72 29.52 -28.98
CA HIS A 26 72.25 30.13 -30.20
C HIS A 26 71.57 29.60 -31.46
N HIS A 27 71.22 28.31 -31.51
CA HIS A 27 70.47 27.74 -32.62
C HIS A 27 69.04 28.30 -32.73
N LEU A 28 68.36 28.50 -31.59
CA LEU A 28 67.04 29.14 -31.54
C LEU A 28 67.11 30.63 -31.91
N LEU A 29 68.11 31.35 -31.41
CA LEU A 29 68.36 32.76 -31.77
C LEU A 29 68.62 32.92 -33.27
N CYS A 30 69.42 32.02 -33.85
CA CYS A 30 69.80 32.06 -35.26
C CYS A 30 68.61 31.79 -36.19
N ASN A 31 67.73 30.86 -35.84
CA ASN A 31 66.59 30.48 -36.69
C ASN A 31 65.33 31.33 -36.50
N ILE A 32 65.13 31.92 -35.31
CA ILE A 32 63.89 32.64 -34.95
C ILE A 32 64.11 34.15 -34.89
N GLY A 33 65.37 34.62 -34.91
CA GLY A 33 65.77 36.03 -35.06
C GLY A 33 65.50 36.91 -33.83
N SER A 34 64.73 36.45 -32.85
CA SER A 34 64.43 37.20 -31.61
C SER A 34 64.25 36.24 -30.44
N CYS A 35 65.32 35.99 -29.69
CA CYS A 35 65.29 35.16 -28.49
C CYS A 35 66.02 35.90 -27.35
N HIS A 36 65.32 36.14 -26.24
CA HIS A 36 65.87 36.82 -25.07
C HIS A 36 65.74 35.91 -23.85
N ILE A 37 66.85 35.70 -23.14
CA ILE A 37 66.83 35.01 -21.83
C ILE A 37 66.40 36.04 -20.80
N ILE A 38 65.17 35.91 -20.30
CA ILE A 38 64.68 36.78 -19.22
C ILE A 38 64.70 35.96 -17.93
N ALA A 39 65.70 36.21 -17.07
CA ALA A 39 65.73 35.71 -15.71
C ALA A 39 64.65 36.43 -14.89
N THR A 40 63.44 35.88 -14.82
CA THR A 40 62.33 36.50 -14.11
C THR A 40 62.09 35.85 -12.75
N LYS A 41 61.80 36.67 -11.73
CA LYS A 41 61.25 36.21 -10.43
C LYS A 41 59.79 35.73 -10.52
N ASN A 42 59.22 35.66 -11.72
CA ASN A 42 57.79 35.47 -11.99
C ASN A 42 57.48 34.11 -12.65
N ILE A 43 58.29 33.08 -12.33
CA ILE A 43 58.23 31.72 -12.88
C ILE A 43 56.80 31.16 -12.80
N ASP A 44 56.14 31.31 -11.66
CA ASP A 44 54.78 30.83 -11.42
C ASP A 44 53.74 31.43 -12.39
N THR A 45 53.94 32.67 -12.83
CA THR A 45 53.03 33.35 -13.76
C THR A 45 53.11 32.75 -15.16
N TYR A 46 54.31 32.35 -15.61
CA TYR A 46 54.50 31.68 -16.89
C TYR A 46 54.04 30.22 -16.84
N ARG A 47 54.34 29.53 -15.75
CA ARG A 47 53.89 28.16 -15.51
C ARG A 47 52.37 28.05 -15.47
N LEU A 48 51.67 29.00 -14.84
CA LEU A 48 50.20 29.07 -14.87
C LEU A 48 49.64 29.22 -16.29
N LYS A 49 50.29 30.01 -17.16
CA LYS A 49 49.86 30.17 -18.56
C LYS A 49 50.07 28.89 -19.37
N LEU A 50 51.19 28.19 -19.16
CA LEU A 50 51.48 26.92 -19.83
C LEU A 50 50.45 25.85 -19.44
N ILE A 51 50.24 25.65 -18.13
CA ILE A 51 49.27 24.66 -17.64
C ILE A 51 47.85 25.00 -18.11
N TYR A 52 47.51 26.30 -18.23
CA TYR A 52 46.24 26.70 -18.80
C TYR A 52 46.11 26.37 -20.30
N LEU A 53 47.18 26.45 -21.08
CA LEU A 53 47.19 26.03 -22.48
C LEU A 53 47.04 24.51 -22.60
N GLU A 54 47.74 23.74 -21.76
CA GLU A 54 47.57 22.29 -21.67
C GLU A 54 46.13 21.92 -21.31
N TYR A 55 45.55 22.61 -20.33
CA TYR A 55 44.14 22.49 -19.98
C TYR A 55 43.23 22.76 -21.19
N LEU A 56 43.45 23.81 -21.97
CA LEU A 56 42.63 24.11 -23.15
C LEU A 56 42.76 23.03 -24.23
N MET A 57 43.94 22.43 -24.40
CA MET A 57 44.16 21.30 -25.31
C MET A 57 43.40 20.05 -24.84
N PHE A 58 43.57 19.65 -23.58
CA PHE A 58 42.86 18.51 -23.02
C PHE A 58 41.33 18.71 -23.00
N ASN A 59 40.87 19.95 -22.79
CA ASN A 59 39.45 20.28 -22.84
C ASN A 59 38.89 20.12 -24.26
N ARG A 60 39.64 20.52 -25.29
CA ARG A 60 39.25 20.31 -26.69
C ARG A 60 39.16 18.83 -27.05
N ASP A 61 40.07 18.03 -26.50
CA ASP A 61 40.17 16.59 -26.80
C ASP A 61 39.29 15.74 -25.84
N HIS A 62 38.44 16.37 -25.00
CA HIS A 62 37.53 15.75 -24.03
C HIS A 62 38.20 14.84 -22.98
N CYS A 63 39.47 15.10 -22.67
CA CYS A 63 40.27 14.38 -21.69
C CYS A 63 40.04 14.92 -20.25
N ASN A 64 38.94 14.51 -19.61
CA ASN A 64 38.50 15.06 -18.32
C ASN A 64 39.48 14.82 -17.15
N LYS A 65 40.18 13.68 -17.12
CA LYS A 65 41.16 13.35 -16.06
C LYS A 65 42.38 14.27 -16.12
N GLU A 66 42.87 14.48 -17.33
CA GLU A 66 44.01 15.31 -17.66
C GLU A 66 43.68 16.79 -17.41
N CYS A 67 42.46 17.23 -17.77
CA CYS A 67 41.95 18.56 -17.41
C CYS A 67 41.99 18.80 -15.89
N LEU A 68 41.56 17.82 -15.10
CA LEU A 68 41.59 17.90 -13.64
C LEU A 68 43.01 17.99 -13.07
N SER A 69 43.94 17.21 -13.62
CA SER A 69 45.37 17.28 -13.26
C SER A 69 45.95 18.67 -13.51
N CYS A 70 45.69 19.26 -14.69
CA CYS A 70 46.12 20.62 -15.01
C CYS A 70 45.52 21.63 -14.03
N LEU A 71 44.20 21.58 -13.79
CA LEU A 71 43.55 22.50 -12.85
C LEU A 71 44.08 22.35 -11.41
N GLN A 72 44.48 21.14 -11.00
CA GLN A 72 45.07 20.90 -9.68
C GLN A 72 46.45 21.53 -9.55
N GLN A 73 47.29 21.37 -10.58
CA GLN A 73 48.59 22.07 -10.62
C GLN A 73 48.42 23.60 -10.63
N MET A 74 47.37 24.12 -11.30
CA MET A 74 47.06 25.56 -11.26
C MET A 74 46.65 26.02 -9.86
N CYS A 75 45.81 25.25 -9.16
CA CYS A 75 45.45 25.53 -7.76
C CYS A 75 46.67 25.54 -6.85
N ASP A 76 47.55 24.53 -6.94
CA ASP A 76 48.76 24.44 -6.11
C ASP A 76 49.69 25.65 -6.27
N ILE A 77 49.78 26.21 -7.48
CA ILE A 77 50.58 27.40 -7.76
C ILE A 77 49.87 28.68 -7.29
N LEU A 78 48.55 28.77 -7.46
CA LEU A 78 47.75 29.92 -7.03
C LEU A 78 47.62 30.00 -5.50
N GLU A 79 47.58 28.87 -4.80
CA GLU A 79 47.54 28.80 -3.32
C GLU A 79 48.84 29.25 -2.67
N ARG A 80 49.97 29.11 -3.37
CA ARG A 80 51.27 29.65 -2.93
C ARG A 80 51.38 31.16 -3.11
N LYS A 81 50.46 31.77 -3.86
CA LYS A 81 50.35 33.21 -4.03
C LYS A 81 49.25 33.78 -3.14
N ASP A 82 49.25 35.11 -3.04
CA ASP A 82 48.23 35.83 -2.27
C ASP A 82 46.83 35.56 -2.82
N HIS A 83 45.81 35.47 -1.95
CA HIS A 83 44.43 35.11 -2.36
C HIS A 83 43.77 36.15 -3.28
N SER A 84 44.34 37.36 -3.33
CA SER A 84 43.97 38.46 -4.23
C SER A 84 44.66 38.40 -5.59
N TYR A 85 45.52 37.41 -5.84
CA TYR A 85 46.27 37.29 -7.09
C TYR A 85 45.34 36.96 -8.27
N ILE A 86 45.29 37.88 -9.23
CA ILE A 86 44.51 37.76 -10.46
C ILE A 86 45.47 37.76 -11.63
N LEU A 87 45.50 36.65 -12.38
CA LEU A 87 46.23 36.58 -13.63
C LEU A 87 45.31 36.96 -14.79
N HIS A 88 45.54 38.14 -15.34
CA HIS A 88 44.87 38.59 -16.55
C HIS A 88 45.43 37.87 -17.79
N LEU A 89 44.54 37.27 -18.58
CA LEU A 89 44.87 36.64 -19.85
C LEU A 89 44.50 37.59 -20.99
N PRO A 90 45.47 38.35 -21.57
CA PRO A 90 45.18 39.38 -22.55
C PRO A 90 44.50 38.87 -23.84
N ASN A 91 44.63 37.57 -24.13
CA ASN A 91 44.07 36.94 -25.33
C ASN A 91 42.64 36.38 -25.16
N LEU A 92 42.05 36.45 -23.94
CA LEU A 92 40.76 35.83 -23.60
C LEU A 92 39.71 36.83 -23.07
N GLY A 93 39.88 38.12 -23.39
CA GLY A 93 38.94 39.19 -23.02
C GLY A 93 38.88 39.43 -21.51
N LYS A 94 37.66 39.44 -20.93
CA LYS A 94 37.41 39.69 -19.49
C LYS A 94 37.78 38.52 -18.56
N SER A 95 38.21 37.38 -19.11
CA SER A 95 38.45 36.16 -18.35
C SER A 95 39.77 36.25 -17.58
N CYS A 96 39.70 36.19 -16.25
CA CYS A 96 40.87 36.27 -15.38
C CYS A 96 41.01 34.97 -14.58
N LEU A 97 42.23 34.45 -14.50
CA LEU A 97 42.53 33.28 -13.68
C LEU A 97 42.74 33.73 -12.24
N ASN A 98 41.83 33.36 -11.37
CA ASN A 98 41.99 33.45 -9.92
C ASN A 98 41.69 32.09 -9.29
N ILE A 99 42.07 31.93 -8.02
CA ILE A 99 41.91 30.65 -7.31
C ILE A 99 40.46 30.16 -7.29
N ASN A 100 39.49 31.07 -7.12
CA ASN A 100 38.07 30.73 -7.08
C ASN A 100 37.56 30.22 -8.44
N TYR A 101 38.01 30.82 -9.54
CA TYR A 101 37.68 30.42 -10.90
C TYR A 101 38.22 29.01 -11.21
N VAL A 102 39.48 28.74 -10.85
CA VAL A 102 40.09 27.41 -11.05
C VAL A 102 39.41 26.36 -10.17
N LYS A 103 39.11 26.66 -8.90
CA LYS A 103 38.35 25.76 -8.01
C LYS A 103 36.93 25.47 -8.55
N ASN A 104 36.24 26.48 -9.08
CA ASN A 104 34.94 26.30 -9.71
C ASN A 104 35.01 25.41 -10.97
N LEU A 105 36.04 25.57 -11.79
CA LEU A 105 36.29 24.67 -12.94
C LEU A 105 36.57 23.24 -12.48
N GLN A 106 37.42 23.04 -11.46
CA GLN A 106 37.69 21.71 -10.91
C GLN A 106 36.42 21.02 -10.43
N LEU A 107 35.56 21.73 -9.69
CA LEU A 107 34.28 21.21 -9.24
C LEU A 107 33.38 20.81 -10.42
N LYS A 108 33.36 21.61 -11.49
CA LYS A 108 32.59 21.30 -12.70
C LYS A 108 33.08 20.01 -13.37
N TYR A 109 34.39 19.83 -13.54
CA TYR A 109 34.94 18.61 -14.16
C TYR A 109 34.80 17.37 -13.28
N LYS A 110 35.00 17.49 -11.95
CA LYS A 110 34.75 16.38 -11.02
C LYS A 110 33.30 15.90 -11.13
N ARG A 111 32.34 16.83 -11.11
CA ARG A 111 30.92 16.50 -11.29
C ARG A 111 30.62 15.83 -12.62
N GLN A 112 31.17 16.33 -13.73
CA GLN A 112 30.98 15.70 -15.05
C GLN A 112 31.52 14.27 -15.09
N MET A 113 32.67 14.04 -14.47
CA MET A 113 33.23 12.69 -14.33
C MET A 113 32.36 11.79 -13.45
N ASP A 114 31.90 12.30 -12.30
CA ASP A 114 31.05 11.56 -11.38
C ASP A 114 29.73 11.15 -12.04
N VAL A 115 29.10 12.06 -12.81
CA VAL A 115 27.89 11.78 -13.59
C VAL A 115 28.14 10.72 -14.66
N SER A 116 29.29 10.79 -15.36
CA SER A 116 29.64 9.77 -16.36
C SER A 116 29.88 8.38 -15.76
N ASN A 117 30.18 8.29 -14.46
CA ASN A 117 30.40 7.04 -13.75
C ASN A 117 29.10 6.43 -13.18
N ILE A 118 27.95 7.12 -13.25
CA ILE A 118 26.67 6.63 -12.70
C ILE A 118 26.29 5.24 -13.23
N PRO A 119 26.32 4.95 -14.55
CA PRO A 119 25.93 3.62 -15.06
C PRO A 119 26.79 2.49 -14.49
N LYS A 120 28.10 2.72 -14.40
CA LYS A 120 29.05 1.75 -13.85
C LYS A 120 28.80 1.50 -12.36
N LEU A 121 28.59 2.57 -11.59
CA LEU A 121 28.32 2.46 -10.16
C LEU A 121 26.98 1.76 -9.87
N TYR A 122 26.00 1.92 -10.76
CA TYR A 122 24.71 1.22 -10.71
C TYR A 122 24.88 -0.28 -10.95
N GLU A 123 25.65 -0.68 -11.95
CA GLU A 123 25.99 -2.09 -12.21
C GLU A 123 26.78 -2.72 -11.04
N GLU A 124 27.66 -1.95 -10.40
CA GLU A 124 28.43 -2.39 -9.23
C GLU A 124 27.63 -2.41 -7.92
N GLY A 125 26.39 -1.91 -7.91
CA GLY A 125 25.54 -1.86 -6.70
C GLY A 125 26.07 -0.91 -5.61
N SER A 126 26.87 0.10 -5.97
CA SER A 126 27.46 1.06 -5.02
C SER A 126 26.46 2.18 -4.64
N TRP A 127 25.35 1.80 -3.99
CA TRP A 127 24.20 2.66 -3.70
C TRP A 127 24.54 3.93 -2.91
N ASP A 128 25.41 3.84 -1.90
CA ASP A 128 25.81 5.00 -1.08
C ASP A 128 26.52 6.08 -1.91
N LYS A 129 27.48 5.66 -2.75
CA LYS A 129 28.21 6.56 -3.64
C LYS A 129 27.28 7.18 -4.68
N LEU A 130 26.36 6.39 -5.25
CA LEU A 130 25.36 6.87 -6.19
C LEU A 130 24.48 7.95 -5.57
N ALA A 131 23.93 7.68 -4.39
CA ALA A 131 23.09 8.64 -3.69
C ALA A 131 23.85 9.95 -3.43
N ASN A 132 25.08 9.87 -2.91
CA ASN A 132 25.89 11.05 -2.63
C ASN A 132 26.22 11.88 -3.88
N ILE A 133 26.62 11.22 -4.99
CA ILE A 133 26.91 11.89 -6.27
C ILE A 133 25.67 12.60 -6.79
N ILE A 134 24.51 11.94 -6.79
CA ILE A 134 23.28 12.48 -7.34
C ILE A 134 22.75 13.63 -6.47
N LYS A 135 22.76 13.51 -5.14
CA LYS A 135 22.38 14.58 -4.20
C LYS A 135 23.15 15.88 -4.50
N VAL A 136 24.48 15.78 -4.62
CA VAL A 136 25.36 16.92 -4.91
C VAL A 136 25.12 17.49 -6.32
N ASN A 137 24.85 16.63 -7.31
CA ASN A 137 24.58 17.09 -8.67
C ASN A 137 23.27 17.91 -8.73
N ILE A 138 22.19 17.40 -8.13
CA ILE A 138 20.89 18.08 -8.12
C ILE A 138 21.00 19.45 -7.44
N GLU A 139 21.60 19.54 -6.27
CA GLU A 139 21.74 20.82 -5.52
C GLU A 139 22.57 21.87 -6.25
N SER A 140 23.49 21.43 -7.11
CA SER A 140 24.43 22.32 -7.78
C SER A 140 24.08 22.66 -9.22
N SER A 141 23.13 21.92 -9.82
CA SER A 141 22.53 22.24 -11.11
C SER A 141 21.61 23.44 -10.96
N GLY A 142 22.16 24.65 -11.00
CA GLY A 142 21.41 25.90 -10.86
C GLY A 142 20.38 26.09 -11.99
N ASN A 143 19.19 25.52 -11.80
CA ASN A 143 17.87 25.85 -12.36
C ASN A 143 17.79 26.32 -13.83
N GLN A 144 18.68 25.90 -14.73
CA GLN A 144 18.57 26.19 -16.16
C GLN A 144 17.69 25.12 -16.84
N TYR A 145 16.37 25.31 -16.69
CA TYR A 145 15.32 24.35 -17.00
C TYR A 145 14.74 24.44 -18.43
N SER A 146 15.58 24.42 -19.47
CA SER A 146 15.08 24.70 -20.82
C SER A 146 15.24 23.57 -21.85
N ASN A 147 15.96 22.48 -21.55
CA ASN A 147 16.18 21.41 -22.54
C ASN A 147 15.47 20.09 -22.16
N GLU A 148 14.87 19.42 -23.16
CA GLU A 148 14.20 18.12 -23.00
C GLU A 148 15.16 17.01 -22.60
N GLY A 149 16.37 16.99 -23.18
CA GLY A 149 17.40 16.00 -22.82
C GLY A 149 17.80 16.09 -21.35
N TRP A 150 17.89 17.31 -20.82
CA TRP A 150 18.19 17.54 -19.42
C TRP A 150 17.09 16.99 -18.50
N LEU A 151 15.82 17.20 -18.84
CA LEU A 151 14.71 16.71 -18.02
C LEU A 151 14.69 15.18 -17.97
N LYS A 152 14.96 14.51 -19.09
CA LYS A 152 15.08 13.05 -19.14
C LYS A 152 16.20 12.54 -18.22
N ASP A 153 17.39 13.13 -18.32
CA ASP A 153 18.52 12.75 -17.48
C ASP A 153 18.24 13.03 -15.99
N PHE A 154 17.52 14.12 -15.71
CA PHE A 154 17.07 14.46 -14.36
C PHE A 154 16.10 13.42 -13.80
N CYS A 155 15.07 13.01 -14.55
CA CYS A 155 14.12 11.98 -14.13
C CYS A 155 14.85 10.67 -13.77
N VAL A 156 15.76 10.22 -14.63
CA VAL A 156 16.56 9.01 -14.38
C VAL A 156 17.42 9.15 -13.12
N GLN A 157 18.02 10.32 -12.88
CA GLN A 157 18.78 10.56 -11.65
C GLN A 157 17.91 10.51 -10.40
N ILE A 158 16.68 11.04 -10.44
CA ILE A 158 15.75 10.93 -9.30
C ILE A 158 15.35 9.48 -9.05
N GLU A 159 15.05 8.73 -10.12
CA GLU A 159 14.70 7.32 -10.00
C GLU A 159 15.82 6.51 -9.33
N ILE A 160 17.06 6.68 -9.81
CA ILE A 160 18.23 6.02 -9.21
C ILE A 160 18.43 6.47 -7.76
N LEU A 161 18.24 7.75 -7.45
CA LEU A 161 18.41 8.27 -6.09
C LEU A 161 17.42 7.61 -5.11
N LEU A 162 16.12 7.64 -5.43
CA LEU A 162 15.09 7.07 -4.55
C LEU A 162 15.26 5.56 -4.40
N GLN A 163 15.58 4.86 -5.50
CA GLN A 163 15.89 3.43 -5.45
C GLN A 163 17.12 3.13 -4.59
N SER A 164 18.19 3.91 -4.72
CA SER A 164 19.42 3.73 -3.92
C SER A 164 19.12 3.91 -2.44
N LEU A 165 18.39 4.96 -2.07
CA LEU A 165 18.03 5.24 -0.67
C LEU A 165 17.10 4.17 -0.10
N TRP A 166 16.17 3.64 -0.90
CA TRP A 166 15.29 2.55 -0.48
C TRP A 166 16.04 1.24 -0.26
N ILE A 167 16.94 0.85 -1.15
CA ILE A 167 17.77 -0.37 -1.00
C ILE A 167 18.67 -0.27 0.24
N MET A 168 19.14 0.94 0.56
CA MET A 168 19.92 1.22 1.77
C MET A 168 19.06 1.31 3.04
N GLU A 169 17.74 1.12 2.95
CA GLU A 169 16.78 1.29 4.06
C GLU A 169 16.84 2.70 4.71
N SER A 170 17.33 3.69 3.96
CA SER A 170 17.41 5.09 4.41
C SER A 170 16.10 5.83 4.10
N TYR A 171 15.02 5.38 4.74
CA TYR A 171 13.66 5.85 4.45
C TYR A 171 13.44 7.34 4.77
N GLU A 172 14.08 7.84 5.82
CA GLU A 172 14.05 9.26 6.21
C GLU A 172 14.61 10.17 5.11
N ASP A 173 15.82 9.89 4.65
CA ASP A 173 16.45 10.60 3.54
C ASP A 173 15.64 10.44 2.25
N CYS A 174 15.12 9.24 1.99
CA CYS A 174 14.29 8.96 0.83
C CYS A 174 13.06 9.86 0.82
N LEU A 175 12.38 10.03 1.95
CA LEU A 175 11.21 10.89 2.08
C LEU A 175 11.56 12.37 1.90
N ILE A 176 12.68 12.84 2.47
CA ILE A 176 13.16 14.23 2.29
C ILE A 176 13.40 14.53 0.81
N TRP A 177 14.05 13.61 0.09
CA TRP A 177 14.35 13.79 -1.33
C TRP A 177 13.12 13.61 -2.20
N ALA A 178 12.24 12.66 -1.88
CA ALA A 178 10.96 12.48 -2.56
C ALA A 178 10.12 13.76 -2.47
N GLU A 179 9.99 14.37 -1.29
CA GLU A 179 9.25 15.63 -1.11
C GLU A 179 9.81 16.78 -1.98
N LYS A 180 11.14 16.99 -1.97
CA LYS A 180 11.77 18.04 -2.79
C LYS A 180 11.54 17.81 -4.30
N CYS A 181 11.69 16.57 -4.75
CA CYS A 181 11.53 16.22 -6.15
C CYS A 181 10.06 16.27 -6.58
N PHE A 182 9.14 15.92 -5.68
CA PHE A 182 7.71 16.02 -5.88
C PHE A 182 7.28 17.46 -6.13
N HIS A 183 7.76 18.39 -5.28
CA HIS A 183 7.51 19.81 -5.46
C HIS A 183 7.98 20.33 -6.82
N PHE A 184 9.20 19.94 -7.22
CA PHE A 184 9.73 20.27 -8.53
C PHE A 184 8.84 19.72 -9.65
N ALA A 185 8.49 18.44 -9.59
CA ALA A 185 7.72 17.77 -10.62
C ALA A 185 6.34 18.42 -10.79
N ILE A 186 5.63 18.69 -9.69
CA ILE A 186 4.29 19.33 -9.72
C ILE A 186 4.35 20.76 -10.23
N SER A 187 5.32 21.54 -9.76
CA SER A 187 5.44 22.95 -10.17
C SER A 187 5.67 23.09 -11.67
N ASN A 188 6.41 22.16 -12.29
CA ASN A 188 6.60 22.12 -13.74
C ASN A 188 5.39 21.50 -14.45
N TYR A 189 4.84 20.40 -13.94
CA TYR A 189 3.72 19.69 -14.57
C TYR A 189 2.51 20.59 -14.78
N LEU A 190 2.17 21.42 -13.79
CA LEU A 190 1.02 22.32 -13.84
C LEU A 190 1.22 23.53 -14.77
N GLN A 191 2.45 23.82 -15.20
CA GLN A 191 2.78 24.92 -16.13
C GLN A 191 2.88 24.47 -17.59
N GLU A 192 3.04 23.16 -17.83
CA GLU A 192 3.23 22.59 -19.17
C GLU A 192 1.91 22.49 -19.94
N SER A 193 1.99 22.55 -21.27
CA SER A 193 0.82 22.35 -22.13
C SER A 193 0.36 20.90 -22.11
N LYS A 194 -0.97 20.69 -22.11
CA LYS A 194 -1.58 19.36 -22.20
C LYS A 194 -1.06 18.67 -23.48
N SER A 195 -0.66 17.40 -23.38
CA SER A 195 -0.13 16.54 -24.46
C SER A 195 1.34 16.73 -24.90
N SER A 196 2.16 17.48 -24.15
CA SER A 196 3.61 17.52 -24.43
C SER A 196 4.33 16.25 -23.95
N TYR A 197 5.41 15.85 -24.63
CA TYR A 197 6.28 14.74 -24.16
C TYR A 197 6.82 15.00 -22.74
N ARG A 198 7.12 16.27 -22.44
CA ARG A 198 7.55 16.73 -21.11
C ARG A 198 6.47 16.51 -20.04
N CYS A 199 5.21 16.80 -20.36
CA CYS A 199 4.07 16.53 -19.47
C CYS A 199 4.01 15.04 -19.11
N SER A 200 4.12 14.15 -20.09
CA SER A 200 4.11 12.70 -19.87
C SER A 200 5.28 12.24 -18.98
N LEU A 201 6.49 12.76 -19.23
CA LEU A 201 7.67 12.44 -18.43
C LEU A 201 7.53 12.92 -16.98
N LEU A 202 6.98 14.12 -16.78
CA LEU A 202 6.68 14.66 -15.44
C LEU A 202 5.59 13.86 -14.72
N ALA A 203 4.54 13.41 -15.42
CA ALA A 203 3.51 12.54 -14.84
C ALA A 203 4.10 11.19 -14.39
N GLN A 204 4.96 10.58 -15.20
CA GLN A 204 5.68 9.36 -14.83
C GLN A 204 6.55 9.57 -13.60
N LEU A 205 7.29 10.68 -13.54
CA LEU A 205 8.10 11.05 -12.37
C LEU A 205 7.23 11.26 -11.12
N ILE A 206 6.09 11.94 -11.23
CA ILE A 206 5.13 12.11 -10.12
C ILE A 206 4.65 10.75 -9.61
N ASN A 207 4.28 9.84 -10.51
CA ASN A 207 3.83 8.49 -10.15
C ASN A 207 4.93 7.68 -9.45
N TYR A 208 6.17 7.81 -9.93
CA TYR A 208 7.32 7.15 -9.33
C TYR A 208 7.60 7.70 -7.93
N ILE A 209 7.67 9.02 -7.77
CA ILE A 209 7.92 9.64 -6.46
C ILE A 209 6.82 9.29 -5.46
N THR A 210 5.55 9.40 -5.86
CA THR A 210 4.42 9.06 -4.98
C THR A 210 4.39 7.58 -4.60
N SER A 211 4.93 6.67 -5.41
CA SER A 211 5.03 5.24 -5.03
C SER A 211 5.95 5.02 -3.84
N TYR A 212 7.09 5.71 -3.81
CA TYR A 212 8.01 5.64 -2.68
C TYR A 212 7.43 6.33 -1.46
N MET A 213 6.82 7.52 -1.62
CA MET A 213 6.18 8.22 -0.51
C MET A 213 5.07 7.38 0.14
N GLU A 214 4.18 6.80 -0.67
CA GLU A 214 3.13 5.88 -0.20
C GLU A 214 3.74 4.69 0.53
N ALA A 215 4.70 3.99 -0.09
CA ALA A 215 5.32 2.79 0.48
C ALA A 215 6.03 3.08 1.82
N ILE A 216 6.77 4.18 1.91
CA ILE A 216 7.45 4.60 3.16
C ILE A 216 6.42 4.87 4.26
N ILE A 217 5.37 5.65 3.97
CA ILE A 217 4.35 6.04 4.97
C ILE A 217 3.50 4.84 5.43
N LEU A 218 3.29 3.86 4.56
CA LEU A 218 2.57 2.63 4.91
C LEU A 218 3.45 1.66 5.70
N ASN A 219 4.74 1.52 5.36
CA ASN A 219 5.67 0.60 6.01
C ASN A 219 6.17 1.10 7.38
N GLU A 220 6.69 2.32 7.43
CA GLU A 220 7.26 2.92 8.66
C GLU A 220 6.19 3.55 9.57
N GLY A 221 4.97 3.70 9.05
CA GLY A 221 3.87 4.37 9.73
C GLY A 221 3.85 5.88 9.50
N PHE A 222 2.73 6.51 9.85
CA PHE A 222 2.49 7.93 9.52
C PHE A 222 3.40 8.91 10.28
N HIS A 223 4.08 8.49 11.35
CA HIS A 223 5.00 9.34 12.11
C HIS A 223 6.33 9.62 11.38
N ILE A 224 6.73 8.81 10.37
CA ILE A 224 7.96 9.02 9.59
C ILE A 224 8.04 10.41 8.95
N VAL A 225 6.88 11.00 8.67
CA VAL A 225 6.72 12.34 8.11
C VAL A 225 7.30 13.44 9.02
N ALA A 226 7.49 13.15 10.31
CA ALA A 226 8.13 14.08 11.26
C ALA A 226 9.59 14.42 10.91
N VAL A 227 10.25 13.63 10.05
CA VAL A 227 11.58 13.96 9.51
C VAL A 227 11.54 15.25 8.66
N LEU A 228 10.39 15.58 8.07
CA LEU A 228 10.21 16.80 7.30
C LEU A 228 9.99 17.97 8.27
N ASN A 229 10.75 19.05 8.08
CA ASN A 229 10.48 20.29 8.79
C ASN A 229 9.07 20.83 8.42
N LYS A 230 8.52 21.72 9.27
CA LYS A 230 7.15 22.24 9.07
C LYS A 230 6.93 22.88 7.68
N ALA A 231 7.94 23.53 7.11
CA ALA A 231 7.83 24.17 5.80
C ALA A 231 7.74 23.14 4.67
N ASN A 232 8.59 22.11 4.68
CA ASN A 232 8.60 21.03 3.71
C ASN A 232 7.32 20.18 3.82
N LEU A 233 6.87 19.90 5.04
CA LEU A 233 5.60 19.19 5.24
C LEU A 233 4.41 19.99 4.70
N SER A 234 4.34 21.29 5.01
CA SER A 234 3.29 22.17 4.47
C SER A 234 3.33 22.22 2.93
N ARG A 235 4.52 22.26 2.34
CA ARG A 235 4.71 22.25 0.88
C ARG A 235 4.24 20.93 0.27
N MET A 236 4.63 19.79 0.87
CA MET A 236 4.18 18.47 0.46
C MET A 236 2.65 18.36 0.46
N VAL A 237 2.00 18.80 1.53
CA VAL A 237 0.52 18.82 1.62
C VAL A 237 -0.08 19.71 0.55
N GLN A 238 0.46 20.91 0.34
CA GLN A 238 0.00 21.83 -0.71
C GLN A 238 0.15 21.21 -2.10
N ASP A 239 1.25 20.55 -2.40
CA ASP A 239 1.49 19.93 -3.70
C ASP A 239 0.57 18.70 -3.92
N VAL A 240 0.35 17.88 -2.88
CA VAL A 240 -0.67 16.81 -2.90
C VAL A 240 -2.07 17.37 -3.18
N ILE A 241 -2.46 18.47 -2.54
CA ILE A 241 -3.76 19.10 -2.78
C ILE A 241 -3.82 19.68 -4.19
N ARG A 242 -2.78 20.38 -4.65
CA ARG A 242 -2.73 20.97 -5.99
C ARG A 242 -2.90 19.93 -7.08
N ILE A 243 -2.27 18.77 -6.95
CA ILE A 243 -2.37 17.72 -7.96
C ILE A 243 -3.76 17.04 -7.93
N LEU A 244 -4.36 16.88 -6.75
CA LEU A 244 -5.75 16.41 -6.63
C LEU A 244 -6.73 17.41 -7.25
N VAL A 245 -6.61 18.70 -6.93
CA VAL A 245 -7.46 19.75 -7.50
C VAL A 245 -7.33 19.78 -9.02
N TYR A 246 -6.10 19.74 -9.54
CA TYR A 246 -5.85 19.65 -10.98
C TYR A 246 -6.53 18.43 -11.61
N GLN A 247 -6.41 17.26 -10.97
CA GLN A 247 -7.09 16.05 -11.40
C GLN A 247 -8.61 16.24 -11.51
N PHE A 248 -9.23 17.03 -10.63
CA PHE A 248 -10.67 17.29 -10.63
C PHE A 248 -11.13 18.55 -11.39
N ASP A 249 -10.23 19.45 -11.79
CA ASP A 249 -10.54 20.69 -12.52
C ASP A 249 -10.98 20.48 -13.99
N GLY A 250 -10.89 19.25 -14.51
CA GLY A 250 -11.38 18.89 -15.84
C GLY A 250 -12.91 18.88 -15.95
N THR A 251 -13.44 19.08 -17.16
CA THR A 251 -14.88 18.89 -17.41
C THR A 251 -15.30 17.48 -17.00
N PHE A 252 -16.47 17.35 -16.36
CA PHE A 252 -17.08 16.08 -15.94
C PHE A 252 -17.63 15.29 -17.15
N ASP A 253 -16.91 15.30 -18.27
CA ASP A 253 -17.25 14.51 -19.43
C ASP A 253 -16.79 13.06 -19.20
N LYS A 254 -17.65 12.09 -19.51
CA LYS A 254 -17.43 10.65 -19.29
C LYS A 254 -16.13 10.10 -19.94
N ASN A 255 -15.52 10.84 -20.87
CA ASN A 255 -14.29 10.48 -21.59
C ASN A 255 -13.13 11.47 -21.36
N SER A 256 -13.18 12.27 -20.28
CA SER A 256 -12.11 13.23 -19.98
C SER A 256 -10.84 12.49 -19.56
N ASN A 257 -9.81 12.51 -20.40
CA ASN A 257 -8.49 11.97 -20.07
C ASN A 257 -7.67 12.91 -19.16
N HIS A 258 -8.29 13.95 -18.61
CA HIS A 258 -7.60 14.96 -17.81
C HIS A 258 -7.11 14.36 -16.49
N GLY A 259 -5.79 14.41 -16.26
CA GLY A 259 -5.18 13.90 -15.03
C GLY A 259 -5.09 12.37 -14.95
N HIS A 260 -5.52 11.62 -15.98
CA HIS A 260 -5.47 10.15 -16.00
C HIS A 260 -4.03 9.60 -15.98
N GLU A 261 -3.06 10.39 -16.43
CA GLU A 261 -1.65 10.02 -16.41
C GLU A 261 -1.11 9.86 -14.98
N ILE A 262 -1.77 10.44 -13.97
CA ILE A 262 -1.33 10.44 -12.58
C ILE A 262 -2.15 9.41 -11.80
N ASN A 263 -1.46 8.62 -10.98
CA ASN A 263 -2.09 7.62 -10.12
C ASN A 263 -2.86 8.30 -8.98
N PHE A 264 -4.19 8.22 -9.03
CA PHE A 264 -5.08 8.85 -8.06
C PHE A 264 -4.99 8.22 -6.67
N LYS A 265 -4.88 6.88 -6.59
CA LYS A 265 -4.87 6.14 -5.34
C LYS A 265 -3.77 6.66 -4.41
N ARG A 266 -2.53 6.75 -4.91
CA ARG A 266 -1.35 7.11 -4.10
C ARG A 266 -1.52 8.46 -3.42
N THR A 267 -1.98 9.44 -4.18
CA THR A 267 -2.16 10.81 -3.70
C THR A 267 -3.20 10.88 -2.58
N TRP A 268 -4.32 10.17 -2.72
CA TRP A 268 -5.35 10.07 -1.68
C TRP A 268 -4.87 9.29 -0.45
N VAL A 269 -4.12 8.20 -0.65
CA VAL A 269 -3.53 7.41 0.45
C VAL A 269 -2.55 8.27 1.26
N ILE A 270 -1.66 9.00 0.60
CA ILE A 270 -0.72 9.92 1.25
C ILE A 270 -1.50 10.97 2.04
N LEU A 271 -2.48 11.65 1.43
CA LEU A 271 -3.28 12.67 2.11
C LEU A 271 -4.02 12.12 3.33
N HIS A 272 -4.67 10.96 3.20
CA HIS A 272 -5.35 10.29 4.30
C HIS A 272 -4.40 10.02 5.46
N ARG A 273 -3.18 9.51 5.20
CA ARG A 273 -2.21 9.21 6.25
C ARG A 273 -1.68 10.45 6.95
N LEU A 274 -1.57 11.58 6.25
CA LEU A 274 -1.21 12.87 6.84
C LEU A 274 -2.32 13.41 7.76
N ILE A 275 -3.58 13.33 7.33
CA ILE A 275 -4.73 13.73 8.16
C ILE A 275 -4.85 12.83 9.38
N LEU A 276 -4.72 11.50 9.20
CA LEU A 276 -4.76 10.54 10.30
C LEU A 276 -3.68 10.82 11.35
N ARG A 277 -2.48 11.27 10.94
CA ARG A 277 -1.44 11.71 11.86
C ARG A 277 -1.89 12.94 12.67
N GLU A 278 -2.43 13.95 12.01
CA GLU A 278 -2.88 15.19 12.66
C GLU A 278 -3.99 14.93 13.67
N GLU A 279 -4.93 14.04 13.36
CA GLU A 279 -5.98 13.61 14.28
C GLU A 279 -5.45 12.89 15.51
N ASN A 280 -4.47 11.99 15.33
CA ASN A 280 -3.85 11.27 16.44
C ASN A 280 -2.99 12.20 17.32
N ASP A 281 -2.30 13.17 16.73
CA ASP A 281 -1.52 14.19 17.47
C ASP A 281 -2.44 15.18 18.20
N SER A 282 -3.70 15.36 17.75
CA SER A 282 -4.70 16.29 18.31
C SER A 282 -6.03 15.59 18.69
N PRO A 283 -6.03 14.73 19.73
CA PRO A 283 -7.16 13.85 20.06
C PRO A 283 -8.43 14.58 20.56
N ASN A 284 -8.36 15.88 20.84
CA ASN A 284 -9.49 16.66 21.36
C ASN A 284 -10.63 16.89 20.35
N THR A 285 -10.48 16.44 19.10
CA THR A 285 -11.42 16.75 18.01
C THR A 285 -12.69 15.88 18.03
N LEU A 286 -12.65 14.68 18.62
CA LEU A 286 -13.82 13.77 18.72
C LEU A 286 -14.71 14.03 19.95
N ASN A 287 -14.26 14.87 20.89
CA ASN A 287 -14.99 15.22 22.12
C ASN A 287 -15.79 16.53 21.99
N ALA A 288 -16.09 16.98 20.77
CA ALA A 288 -17.00 18.09 20.56
C ALA A 288 -18.38 17.72 21.12
N LYS A 289 -18.96 18.59 21.94
CA LYS A 289 -20.25 18.37 22.61
C LYS A 289 -21.30 18.00 21.55
N THR A 290 -21.80 16.77 21.63
CA THR A 290 -22.78 16.17 20.71
C THR A 290 -24.11 16.91 20.65
N ASP A 291 -24.38 17.79 21.60
CA ASP A 291 -25.70 18.42 21.79
C ASP A 291 -26.02 19.55 20.79
N ASP A 292 -25.03 20.08 20.04
CA ASP A 292 -25.20 21.22 19.11
C ASP A 292 -24.94 20.88 17.62
N ILE A 293 -24.65 19.63 17.27
CA ILE A 293 -24.25 19.25 15.91
C ILE A 293 -25.48 18.83 15.09
N GLN A 294 -25.78 19.59 14.02
CA GLN A 294 -26.92 19.34 13.13
C GLN A 294 -26.60 18.37 11.99
N ASP A 295 -25.32 18.25 11.57
CA ASP A 295 -24.88 17.35 10.51
C ASP A 295 -24.05 16.19 11.07
N VAL A 296 -24.58 14.97 10.95
CA VAL A 296 -23.93 13.75 11.44
C VAL A 296 -22.59 13.49 10.74
N ASN A 297 -22.37 14.04 9.55
CA ASN A 297 -21.06 13.95 8.87
C ASN A 297 -19.95 14.71 9.61
N GLU A 298 -20.27 15.72 10.40
CA GLU A 298 -19.28 16.44 11.23
C GLU A 298 -18.74 15.58 12.38
N LEU A 299 -19.43 14.49 12.72
CA LEU A 299 -19.02 13.53 13.74
C LEU A 299 -18.05 12.46 13.21
N ILE A 300 -17.94 12.32 11.89
CA ILE A 300 -17.04 11.36 11.26
C ILE A 300 -15.60 11.90 11.35
N PRO A 301 -14.60 11.06 11.73
CA PRO A 301 -13.20 11.44 11.64
C PRO A 301 -12.86 11.96 10.23
N LYS A 302 -12.16 13.09 10.16
CA LYS A 302 -11.74 13.72 8.90
C LYS A 302 -10.88 12.77 8.06
N SER A 303 -10.09 11.90 8.69
CA SER A 303 -9.33 10.85 7.99
C SER A 303 -10.23 9.84 7.28
N PHE A 304 -11.40 9.50 7.81
CA PHE A 304 -12.36 8.65 7.11
C PHE A 304 -13.17 9.46 6.10
N LEU A 305 -13.61 10.65 6.47
CA LEU A 305 -14.41 11.51 5.61
C LEU A 305 -13.69 11.82 4.29
N ILE A 306 -12.39 12.11 4.31
CA ILE A 306 -11.62 12.39 3.08
C ILE A 306 -11.61 11.20 2.12
N LEU A 307 -11.60 9.95 2.63
CA LEU A 307 -11.65 8.75 1.80
C LEU A 307 -13.02 8.57 1.15
N PHE A 308 -14.10 8.84 1.89
CA PHE A 308 -15.46 8.76 1.39
C PHE A 308 -15.76 9.87 0.38
N THR A 309 -15.34 11.09 0.65
CA THR A 309 -15.41 12.22 -0.28
C THR A 309 -14.64 11.89 -1.57
N ALA A 310 -13.42 11.33 -1.46
CA ALA A 310 -12.66 10.89 -2.62
C ALA A 310 -13.42 9.83 -3.44
N HIS A 311 -14.06 8.86 -2.79
CA HIS A 311 -14.87 7.87 -3.48
C HIS A 311 -16.05 8.49 -4.23
N GLU A 312 -16.76 9.45 -3.64
CA GLU A 312 -17.88 10.16 -4.29
C GLU A 312 -17.42 10.88 -5.57
N TYR A 313 -16.29 11.61 -5.50
CA TYR A 313 -15.72 12.29 -6.66
C TYR A 313 -15.26 11.33 -7.77
N LEU A 314 -14.62 10.21 -7.39
CA LEU A 314 -14.23 9.16 -8.34
C LEU A 314 -15.45 8.46 -8.94
N GLY A 315 -16.50 8.26 -8.15
CA GLY A 315 -17.77 7.67 -8.55
C GLY A 315 -18.48 8.46 -9.65
N LYS A 316 -18.56 9.78 -9.49
CA LYS A 316 -19.10 10.71 -10.50
C LYS A 316 -18.38 10.63 -11.86
N ARG A 317 -17.11 10.17 -11.86
CA ARG A 317 -16.28 9.97 -13.06
C ARG A 317 -16.20 8.51 -13.51
N GLN A 318 -16.87 7.58 -12.82
CA GLN A 318 -16.79 6.13 -13.07
C GLN A 318 -15.37 5.57 -12.90
N TRP A 319 -14.53 6.21 -12.08
CA TRP A 319 -13.13 5.83 -11.83
C TRP A 319 -12.93 5.07 -10.53
N CYS A 320 -14.01 4.87 -9.75
CA CYS A 320 -13.94 4.20 -8.45
C CYS A 320 -13.41 2.76 -8.51
N THR A 321 -13.51 2.07 -9.66
CA THR A 321 -12.95 0.72 -9.85
C THR A 321 -11.78 0.65 -10.84
N ASN A 322 -11.18 1.80 -11.18
CA ASN A 322 -9.90 1.83 -11.90
C ASN A 322 -8.82 1.09 -11.09
N ASP A 323 -7.81 0.57 -11.78
CA ASP A 323 -6.72 -0.20 -11.18
C ASP A 323 -7.23 -1.34 -10.27
N ASN A 324 -8.21 -2.11 -10.75
CA ASN A 324 -8.87 -3.20 -9.99
C ASN A 324 -9.45 -2.74 -8.63
N GLY A 325 -9.87 -1.48 -8.53
CA GLY A 325 -10.46 -0.88 -7.33
C GLY A 325 -9.52 -0.88 -6.13
N GLU A 326 -8.20 -0.81 -6.37
CA GLU A 326 -7.19 -0.76 -5.29
C GLU A 326 -7.47 0.33 -4.26
N PHE A 327 -7.98 1.50 -4.68
CA PHE A 327 -8.34 2.58 -3.75
C PHE A 327 -9.51 2.19 -2.85
N LEU A 328 -10.58 1.61 -3.39
CA LEU A 328 -11.72 1.16 -2.57
C LEU A 328 -11.32 0.00 -1.65
N GLN A 329 -10.44 -0.89 -2.10
CA GLN A 329 -9.86 -1.93 -1.25
C GLN A 329 -9.05 -1.34 -0.10
N TYR A 330 -8.33 -0.24 -0.34
CA TYR A 330 -7.62 0.50 0.71
C TYR A 330 -8.58 1.15 1.72
N ILE A 331 -9.70 1.73 1.27
CA ILE A 331 -10.73 2.28 2.18
C ILE A 331 -11.22 1.19 3.14
N LEU A 332 -11.52 -0.01 2.63
CA LEU A 332 -11.92 -1.13 3.48
C LEU A 332 -10.83 -1.47 4.52
N ASP A 333 -9.56 -1.49 4.12
CA ASP A 333 -8.46 -1.81 5.04
C ASP A 333 -8.26 -0.73 6.11
N ALA A 334 -8.40 0.55 5.74
CA ALA A 334 -8.24 1.67 6.67
C ALA A 334 -9.39 1.77 7.70
N VAL A 335 -10.62 1.53 7.26
CA VAL A 335 -11.83 1.82 8.08
C VAL A 335 -12.32 0.58 8.84
N VAL A 336 -12.45 -0.58 8.17
CA VAL A 336 -13.14 -1.75 8.74
C VAL A 336 -12.43 -2.31 9.98
N LEU A 337 -11.09 -2.20 10.03
CA LEU A 337 -10.31 -2.67 11.18
C LEU A 337 -10.68 -1.98 12.49
N ASN A 338 -11.02 -0.70 12.43
CA ASN A 338 -11.28 0.12 13.62
C ASN A 338 -12.77 0.43 13.83
N LEU A 339 -13.65 0.07 12.90
CA LEU A 339 -15.08 0.45 12.90
C LEU A 339 -15.82 0.06 14.19
N LYS A 340 -15.45 -1.06 14.80
CA LYS A 340 -16.08 -1.58 16.03
C LYS A 340 -15.54 -0.93 17.31
N ALA A 341 -14.65 0.05 17.21
CA ALA A 341 -14.17 0.79 18.37
C ALA A 341 -15.33 1.66 18.94
N PRO A 342 -15.49 1.74 20.27
CA PRO A 342 -16.57 2.53 20.90
C PRO A 342 -16.57 4.01 20.52
N VAL A 343 -15.42 4.55 20.16
CA VAL A 343 -15.27 5.95 19.69
C VAL A 343 -16.11 6.27 18.46
N TYR A 344 -16.55 5.25 17.70
CA TYR A 344 -17.36 5.44 16.50
C TYR A 344 -18.85 5.15 16.71
N ASP A 345 -19.30 4.77 17.93
CA ASP A 345 -20.71 4.39 18.19
C ASP A 345 -21.71 5.44 17.68
N VAL A 346 -21.39 6.74 17.85
CA VAL A 346 -22.28 7.86 17.50
C VAL A 346 -22.42 8.07 15.98
N CYS A 347 -21.41 7.69 15.19
CA CYS A 347 -21.38 7.88 13.73
C CYS A 347 -21.31 6.57 12.93
N ARG A 348 -21.38 5.42 13.60
CA ARG A 348 -21.16 4.09 12.99
C ARG A 348 -22.13 3.83 11.84
N ASP A 349 -23.41 4.15 12.01
CA ASP A 349 -24.44 3.93 10.99
C ASP A 349 -24.14 4.69 9.69
N VAL A 350 -23.67 5.94 9.80
CA VAL A 350 -23.29 6.74 8.61
C VAL A 350 -22.04 6.19 7.96
N ILE A 351 -21.05 5.76 8.75
CA ILE A 351 -19.85 5.09 8.22
C ILE A 351 -20.25 3.79 7.49
N TYR A 352 -21.24 3.05 8.00
CA TYR A 352 -21.77 1.88 7.32
C TYR A 352 -22.35 2.23 5.95
N GLU A 353 -23.17 3.28 5.80
CA GLU A 353 -23.71 3.68 4.49
C GLU A 353 -22.60 3.96 3.46
N TYR A 354 -21.52 4.63 3.88
CA TYR A 354 -20.36 4.85 3.02
C TYR A 354 -19.66 3.53 2.65
N LEU A 355 -19.50 2.61 3.60
CA LEU A 355 -18.91 1.30 3.36
C LEU A 355 -19.80 0.42 2.47
N GLU A 356 -21.13 0.52 2.59
CA GLU A 356 -22.08 -0.14 1.69
C GLU A 356 -21.89 0.35 0.26
N GLN A 357 -21.73 1.67 0.05
CA GLN A 357 -21.41 2.22 -1.26
C GLN A 357 -20.06 1.71 -1.79
N VAL A 358 -19.02 1.61 -0.94
CA VAL A 358 -17.71 1.06 -1.32
C VAL A 358 -17.81 -0.42 -1.73
N THR A 359 -18.46 -1.27 -0.93
CA THR A 359 -18.61 -2.69 -1.28
C THR A 359 -19.57 -2.90 -2.44
N TYR A 360 -20.55 -2.01 -2.65
CA TYR A 360 -21.42 -2.04 -3.81
C TYR A 360 -20.62 -1.78 -5.10
N CYS A 361 -19.77 -0.76 -5.12
CA CYS A 361 -18.88 -0.50 -6.25
C CYS A 361 -17.89 -1.65 -6.48
N LEU A 362 -17.27 -2.21 -5.43
CA LEU A 362 -16.30 -3.31 -5.57
C LEU A 362 -16.96 -4.62 -5.99
N PHE A 363 -17.97 -5.08 -5.25
CA PHE A 363 -18.44 -6.46 -5.28
C PHE A 363 -19.90 -6.60 -5.73
N LYS A 364 -20.60 -5.49 -5.97
CA LYS A 364 -22.06 -5.44 -6.22
C LYS A 364 -22.87 -5.98 -5.05
N TYR A 365 -22.42 -5.70 -3.82
CA TYR A 365 -23.10 -6.05 -2.58
C TYR A 365 -23.05 -4.88 -1.58
N PRO A 366 -24.16 -4.55 -0.89
CA PRO A 366 -25.48 -5.17 -0.97
C PRO A 366 -26.18 -4.87 -2.31
N GLN A 367 -27.21 -5.65 -2.67
CA GLN A 367 -27.96 -5.38 -3.90
C GLN A 367 -28.75 -4.07 -3.75
N LYS A 368 -28.74 -3.23 -4.78
CA LYS A 368 -29.51 -1.99 -4.79
C LYS A 368 -31.01 -2.30 -4.72
N LYS A 369 -31.62 -1.99 -3.58
CA LYS A 369 -33.06 -2.16 -3.31
C LYS A 369 -33.70 -0.80 -3.03
N ALA A 370 -35.01 -0.68 -3.23
CA ALA A 370 -35.74 0.57 -3.01
C ALA A 370 -35.61 1.17 -1.58
N ARG A 371 -35.20 0.35 -0.60
CA ARG A 371 -34.94 0.76 0.79
C ARG A 371 -33.53 1.36 1.00
N LEU A 372 -32.56 1.03 0.15
CA LEU A 372 -31.18 1.50 0.24
C LEU A 372 -31.00 2.70 -0.70
N ARG A 373 -31.56 3.84 -0.30
CA ARG A 373 -31.57 5.07 -1.14
C ARG A 373 -30.20 5.73 -1.23
N HIS A 374 -29.31 5.51 -0.26
CA HIS A 374 -27.96 6.07 -0.26
C HIS A 374 -27.05 5.42 -1.33
N LEU A 375 -27.43 4.26 -1.90
CA LEU A 375 -26.63 3.59 -2.92
C LEU A 375 -26.74 4.26 -4.29
N GLU A 376 -25.66 4.92 -4.70
CA GLU A 376 -25.51 5.53 -6.01
C GLU A 376 -24.95 4.53 -7.03
N ASP A 377 -25.47 4.56 -8.26
CA ASP A 377 -24.92 3.70 -9.32
C ASP A 377 -23.81 4.42 -10.06
N HIS A 378 -22.56 4.14 -9.68
CA HIS A 378 -21.36 4.66 -10.33
C HIS A 378 -21.00 3.91 -11.64
N GLU A 379 -21.83 2.98 -12.12
CA GLU A 379 -21.54 2.11 -13.28
C GLU A 379 -20.21 1.32 -13.13
N ALA A 380 -19.79 1.11 -11.88
CA ALA A 380 -18.52 0.48 -11.53
C ALA A 380 -18.40 -0.96 -12.07
N SER A 381 -17.22 -1.32 -12.55
CA SER A 381 -16.89 -2.70 -12.95
C SER A 381 -16.75 -3.61 -11.72
N GLN A 382 -17.44 -4.75 -11.72
CA GLN A 382 -17.38 -5.67 -10.59
C GLN A 382 -15.99 -6.32 -10.49
N ILE A 383 -15.38 -6.22 -9.31
CA ILE A 383 -14.11 -6.84 -8.98
C ILE A 383 -14.36 -8.21 -8.34
N LYS A 384 -13.50 -9.17 -8.67
CA LYS A 384 -13.60 -10.52 -8.12
C LYS A 384 -13.27 -10.53 -6.63
N LEU A 385 -14.20 -11.00 -5.81
CA LEU A 385 -13.99 -11.20 -4.38
C LEU A 385 -12.98 -12.33 -4.13
N CYS A 386 -11.94 -12.06 -3.36
CA CYS A 386 -10.93 -13.03 -2.93
C CYS A 386 -11.09 -13.37 -1.44
N TRP A 387 -10.49 -14.46 -0.97
CA TRP A 387 -10.64 -14.94 0.42
C TRP A 387 -10.30 -13.91 1.51
N PRO A 388 -9.18 -13.17 1.46
CA PRO A 388 -8.87 -12.16 2.48
C PRO A 388 -9.94 -11.05 2.56
N LYS A 389 -10.40 -10.56 1.40
CA LYS A 389 -11.46 -9.54 1.34
C LYS A 389 -12.83 -10.12 1.70
N ALA A 390 -13.08 -11.40 1.42
CA ALA A 390 -14.30 -12.10 1.84
C ALA A 390 -14.45 -12.13 3.37
N ILE A 391 -13.36 -12.36 4.11
CA ILE A 391 -13.34 -12.28 5.58
C ILE A 391 -13.68 -10.86 6.06
N GLN A 392 -13.11 -9.84 5.43
CA GLN A 392 -13.35 -8.44 5.78
C GLN A 392 -14.82 -8.04 5.53
N VAL A 393 -15.38 -8.44 4.39
CA VAL A 393 -16.80 -8.23 4.06
C VAL A 393 -17.71 -9.00 5.03
N PHE A 394 -17.35 -10.23 5.41
CA PHE A 394 -18.08 -10.98 6.44
C PHE A 394 -18.11 -10.22 7.78
N ASP A 395 -16.95 -9.76 8.25
CA ASP A 395 -16.84 -9.07 9.55
C ASP A 395 -17.58 -7.73 9.57
N LEU A 396 -17.74 -7.10 8.40
CA LEU A 396 -18.53 -5.88 8.21
C LEU A 396 -20.03 -6.13 8.34
N TYR A 397 -20.56 -7.15 7.66
CA TYR A 397 -22.02 -7.39 7.54
C TYR A 397 -22.58 -8.41 8.52
N ARG A 398 -21.74 -9.19 9.21
CA ARG A 398 -22.23 -10.13 10.21
C ARG A 398 -23.00 -9.38 11.31
N PRO A 399 -24.11 -9.93 11.82
CA PRO A 399 -24.78 -9.39 13.00
C PRO A 399 -23.81 -9.19 14.17
N GLU A 400 -24.02 -8.13 14.95
CA GLU A 400 -23.29 -7.91 16.21
C GLU A 400 -23.65 -9.01 17.21
N ASP A 401 -24.95 -9.20 17.42
CA ASP A 401 -25.53 -10.29 18.20
C ASP A 401 -25.95 -11.45 17.28
N LEU A 402 -25.57 -12.67 17.66
CA LEU A 402 -25.98 -13.86 16.93
C LEU A 402 -27.45 -14.19 17.27
N PRO A 403 -28.28 -14.59 16.29
CA PRO A 403 -29.63 -15.04 16.57
C PRO A 403 -29.59 -16.25 17.48
N GLU A 404 -30.53 -16.40 18.41
CA GLU A 404 -30.66 -17.60 19.26
C GLU A 404 -31.52 -18.68 18.58
N PHE A 405 -31.46 -19.94 19.01
CA PHE A 405 -32.31 -21.01 18.45
C PHE A 405 -33.82 -20.70 18.53
N ASN A 406 -34.25 -19.92 19.53
CA ASN A 406 -35.62 -19.49 19.79
C ASN A 406 -35.91 -18.04 19.34
N SER A 407 -34.94 -17.35 18.73
CA SER A 407 -35.15 -16.03 18.12
C SER A 407 -36.23 -16.06 17.02
N TYR A 408 -36.81 -14.91 16.72
CA TYR A 408 -37.75 -14.81 15.61
C TYR A 408 -37.02 -14.89 14.26
N LYS A 409 -37.72 -15.36 13.23
CA LYS A 409 -37.18 -15.44 11.85
C LYS A 409 -36.63 -14.10 11.33
N LEU A 410 -37.15 -12.96 11.81
CA LEU A 410 -36.69 -11.63 11.40
C LEU A 410 -35.31 -11.25 11.96
N GLU A 411 -34.85 -11.94 13.01
CA GLU A 411 -33.52 -11.74 13.62
C GLU A 411 -32.45 -12.60 12.95
N SER A 412 -32.84 -13.59 12.14
CA SER A 412 -31.93 -14.33 11.27
C SER A 412 -31.44 -13.45 10.11
N ILE A 413 -30.31 -13.86 9.50
CA ILE A 413 -29.79 -13.22 8.30
C ILE A 413 -30.81 -13.20 7.14
N SER A 414 -30.66 -12.24 6.23
CA SER A 414 -31.49 -12.14 5.03
C SER A 414 -31.07 -13.15 3.95
N SER A 415 -31.94 -13.36 2.95
CA SER A 415 -31.60 -14.21 1.79
C SER A 415 -30.42 -13.67 0.97
N ASP A 416 -30.22 -12.35 0.92
CA ASP A 416 -29.07 -11.76 0.21
C ASP A 416 -27.77 -12.06 0.97
N MET A 417 -27.82 -11.96 2.31
CA MET A 417 -26.69 -12.27 3.17
C MET A 417 -26.34 -13.76 3.05
N GLU A 418 -27.33 -14.65 3.01
CA GLU A 418 -27.11 -16.08 2.77
C GLU A 418 -26.34 -16.34 1.46
N GLN A 419 -26.72 -15.68 0.36
CA GLN A 419 -26.01 -15.81 -0.92
C GLN A 419 -24.57 -15.32 -0.84
N LEU A 420 -24.33 -14.21 -0.13
CA LEU A 420 -22.99 -13.72 0.16
C LEU A 420 -22.18 -14.74 0.98
N LEU A 421 -22.77 -15.30 2.04
CA LEU A 421 -22.10 -16.28 2.89
C LEU A 421 -21.74 -17.56 2.12
N LEU A 422 -22.63 -18.07 1.25
CA LEU A 422 -22.30 -19.19 0.37
C LEU A 422 -21.15 -18.86 -0.60
N LYS A 423 -21.12 -17.64 -1.15
CA LYS A 423 -20.01 -17.17 -1.98
C LYS A 423 -18.71 -17.14 -1.18
N ILE A 424 -18.73 -16.66 0.07
CA ILE A 424 -17.57 -16.64 0.97
C ILE A 424 -17.09 -18.07 1.24
N VAL A 425 -17.99 -19.01 1.54
CA VAL A 425 -17.66 -20.43 1.72
C VAL A 425 -16.97 -21.00 0.47
N SER A 426 -17.43 -20.66 -0.73
CA SER A 426 -16.81 -21.14 -1.98
C SER A 426 -15.38 -20.61 -2.22
N LEU A 427 -15.01 -19.50 -1.59
CA LEU A 427 -13.68 -18.88 -1.69
C LEU A 427 -12.68 -19.42 -0.66
N MET A 428 -13.15 -20.24 0.28
CA MET A 428 -12.35 -20.77 1.37
C MET A 428 -11.23 -21.68 0.85
N PRO A 429 -9.96 -21.46 1.27
CA PRO A 429 -8.85 -22.36 0.97
C PRO A 429 -9.11 -23.79 1.47
N LYS A 430 -8.63 -24.80 0.75
CA LYS A 430 -8.87 -26.22 1.06
C LYS A 430 -8.27 -26.66 2.39
N GLU A 431 -7.24 -25.95 2.84
CA GLU A 431 -6.57 -26.14 4.13
C GLU A 431 -7.46 -25.71 5.29
N LEU A 432 -8.38 -24.77 5.03
CA LEU A 432 -9.35 -24.23 5.95
C LEU A 432 -10.76 -24.82 5.74
N ASP A 433 -10.91 -25.96 5.05
CA ASP A 433 -12.21 -26.62 4.90
C ASP A 433 -12.52 -27.56 6.10
N PRO A 434 -13.58 -27.29 6.89
CA PRO A 434 -13.96 -28.12 8.04
C PRO A 434 -14.63 -29.45 7.66
N SER A 435 -14.90 -29.69 6.36
CA SER A 435 -15.60 -30.90 5.91
C SER A 435 -14.91 -32.20 6.31
N LYS A 436 -13.60 -32.18 6.54
CA LYS A 436 -12.82 -33.33 7.01
C LYS A 436 -13.11 -33.69 8.48
N SER A 437 -13.53 -32.72 9.28
CA SER A 437 -13.80 -32.88 10.71
C SER A 437 -15.25 -33.24 11.01
N ILE A 438 -16.16 -33.07 10.04
CA ILE A 438 -17.60 -33.42 10.16
C ILE A 438 -17.79 -34.85 10.66
N HIS A 439 -16.98 -35.80 10.18
CA HIS A 439 -17.14 -37.21 10.50
C HIS A 439 -17.11 -37.48 12.01
N TYR A 440 -16.32 -36.73 12.79
CA TYR A 440 -16.24 -36.90 14.24
C TYR A 440 -17.53 -36.46 14.94
N VAL A 441 -18.10 -35.32 14.53
CA VAL A 441 -19.39 -34.85 15.03
C VAL A 441 -20.48 -35.85 14.69
N THR A 442 -20.49 -36.37 13.46
CA THR A 442 -21.44 -37.40 13.04
C THR A 442 -21.28 -38.69 13.83
N MET A 443 -20.07 -39.21 14.00
CA MET A 443 -19.81 -40.42 14.81
C MET A 443 -20.24 -40.26 16.26
N PHE A 444 -20.03 -39.08 16.84
CA PHE A 444 -20.47 -38.76 18.18
C PHE A 444 -22.00 -38.74 18.28
N ILE A 445 -22.69 -38.08 17.34
CA ILE A 445 -24.15 -38.08 17.26
C ILE A 445 -24.70 -39.50 17.05
N GLU A 446 -24.02 -40.33 16.26
CA GLU A 446 -24.31 -41.75 16.04
C GLU A 446 -23.92 -42.66 17.22
N GLY A 447 -23.26 -42.14 18.27
CA GLY A 447 -22.91 -42.89 19.49
C GLY A 447 -21.73 -43.82 19.32
N ARG A 448 -20.96 -43.63 18.27
CA ARG A 448 -19.75 -44.40 17.93
C ARG A 448 -18.47 -43.77 18.50
N CYS A 449 -18.58 -42.60 19.13
CA CYS A 449 -17.48 -41.87 19.75
C CYS A 449 -17.96 -41.16 21.03
N GLU A 450 -17.09 -41.01 22.03
CA GLU A 450 -17.39 -40.32 23.30
C GLU A 450 -17.22 -38.79 23.22
N SER A 451 -16.51 -38.28 22.20
CA SER A 451 -16.25 -36.84 22.04
C SER A 451 -16.55 -36.37 20.61
N PRO A 452 -17.14 -35.17 20.44
CA PRO A 452 -17.39 -34.59 19.11
C PRO A 452 -16.13 -34.03 18.42
N THR A 453 -14.95 -34.04 19.06
CA THR A 453 -13.70 -33.46 18.51
C THR A 453 -12.46 -34.34 18.62
N LEU A 454 -11.50 -34.13 17.71
CA LEU A 454 -10.10 -34.55 17.83
C LEU A 454 -9.30 -33.67 18.83
N ASP A 455 -8.19 -34.21 19.33
CA ASP A 455 -7.20 -33.55 20.21
C ASP A 455 -6.80 -32.13 19.78
N ALA A 456 -6.29 -31.35 20.75
CA ALA A 456 -5.97 -29.91 20.76
C ALA A 456 -5.19 -29.29 19.57
N ASN A 457 -4.72 -30.10 18.61
CA ASN A 457 -4.10 -29.67 17.36
C ASN A 457 -5.11 -29.48 16.21
N ALA A 458 -6.41 -29.46 16.51
CA ALA A 458 -7.47 -29.29 15.54
C ALA A 458 -7.38 -27.97 14.76
N PHE A 459 -7.68 -28.09 13.47
CA PHE A 459 -8.16 -27.07 12.54
C PHE A 459 -8.63 -25.75 13.17
N LYS A 460 -8.08 -24.60 12.73
CA LYS A 460 -8.47 -23.27 13.22
C LYS A 460 -8.91 -22.35 12.09
N LEU A 461 -10.22 -22.14 12.00
CA LEU A 461 -10.81 -21.10 11.17
C LEU A 461 -10.44 -19.71 11.76
N PRO A 462 -10.22 -18.65 10.94
CA PRO A 462 -9.99 -17.31 11.49
C PRO A 462 -11.14 -16.86 12.39
N TYR A 463 -10.82 -16.24 13.53
CA TYR A 463 -11.82 -15.86 14.55
C TYR A 463 -12.99 -15.05 13.99
N LYS A 464 -12.70 -14.19 13.00
CA LYS A 464 -13.68 -13.31 12.34
C LYS A 464 -14.82 -14.06 11.65
N VAL A 465 -14.61 -15.31 11.23
CA VAL A 465 -15.58 -16.11 10.47
C VAL A 465 -16.12 -17.32 11.25
N LEU A 466 -15.89 -17.39 12.57
CA LEU A 466 -16.34 -18.52 13.41
C LEU A 466 -17.87 -18.66 13.51
N SER A 467 -18.63 -17.63 13.14
CA SER A 467 -20.10 -17.68 13.09
C SER A 467 -20.64 -17.96 11.68
N LEU A 468 -19.78 -18.15 10.68
CA LEU A 468 -20.18 -18.30 9.27
C LEU A 468 -21.18 -19.45 9.06
N TYR A 469 -20.83 -20.64 9.55
CA TYR A 469 -21.68 -21.83 9.37
C TYR A 469 -22.92 -21.80 10.26
N TYR A 470 -22.79 -21.27 11.48
CA TYR A 470 -23.94 -21.02 12.35
C TYR A 470 -25.00 -20.13 11.69
N LEU A 471 -24.61 -18.97 11.15
CA LEU A 471 -25.56 -18.04 10.52
C LEU A 471 -26.27 -18.66 9.31
N LEU A 472 -25.55 -19.48 8.52
CA LEU A 472 -26.17 -20.27 7.45
C LEU A 472 -27.14 -21.32 8.01
N ALA A 473 -26.76 -22.03 9.06
CA ALA A 473 -27.58 -23.06 9.67
C ALA A 473 -28.87 -22.49 10.26
N ASP A 474 -28.77 -21.38 11.01
CA ASP A 474 -29.90 -20.67 11.58
C ASP A 474 -30.86 -20.19 10.49
N PHE A 475 -30.34 -19.57 9.41
CA PHE A 475 -31.16 -19.17 8.28
C PHE A 475 -32.00 -20.31 7.69
N TYR A 476 -31.37 -21.47 7.44
CA TYR A 476 -32.08 -22.62 6.91
C TYR A 476 -33.05 -23.22 7.92
N PHE A 477 -32.71 -23.22 9.21
CA PHE A 477 -33.58 -23.66 10.29
C PHE A 477 -34.85 -22.80 10.38
N LYS A 478 -34.73 -21.47 10.43
CA LYS A 478 -35.87 -20.55 10.48
C LYS A 478 -36.73 -20.58 9.21
N ASN A 479 -36.15 -21.01 8.08
CA ASN A 479 -36.87 -21.26 6.82
C ASN A 479 -37.43 -22.68 6.68
N ARG A 480 -37.28 -23.54 7.71
CA ARG A 480 -37.74 -24.94 7.73
C ARG A 480 -37.07 -25.84 6.68
N ASP A 481 -35.90 -25.46 6.15
CA ASP A 481 -35.04 -26.35 5.35
C ASP A 481 -34.11 -27.14 6.29
N PHE A 482 -34.70 -28.10 7.01
CA PHE A 482 -34.00 -28.84 8.06
C PHE A 482 -32.84 -29.68 7.53
N ILE A 483 -32.85 -30.08 6.25
CA ILE A 483 -31.76 -30.86 5.66
C ILE A 483 -30.49 -30.00 5.57
N LYS A 484 -30.61 -28.78 5.04
CA LYS A 484 -29.47 -27.85 4.99
C LYS A 484 -29.10 -27.32 6.37
N ALA A 485 -30.08 -27.06 7.24
CA ALA A 485 -29.83 -26.65 8.61
C ALA A 485 -28.94 -27.67 9.34
N ILE A 486 -29.31 -28.95 9.30
CA ILE A 486 -28.49 -30.04 9.87
C ILE A 486 -27.08 -30.02 9.28
N LYS A 487 -26.95 -29.97 7.95
CA LYS A 487 -25.63 -29.94 7.30
C LYS A 487 -24.75 -28.80 7.82
N PHE A 488 -25.29 -27.59 7.90
CA PHE A 488 -24.53 -26.42 8.34
C PHE A 488 -24.29 -26.38 9.84
N TYR A 489 -25.20 -26.88 10.68
CA TYR A 489 -24.94 -27.07 12.11
C TYR A 489 -23.84 -28.11 12.35
N THR A 490 -23.76 -29.19 11.56
CA THR A 490 -22.67 -30.17 11.70
C THR A 490 -21.32 -29.54 11.35
N LEU A 491 -21.28 -28.74 10.27
CA LEU A 491 -20.10 -27.95 9.90
C LEU A 491 -19.70 -26.98 11.01
N ASP A 492 -20.67 -26.30 11.62
CA ASP A 492 -20.43 -25.35 12.69
C ASP A 492 -19.89 -26.04 13.95
N LEU A 493 -20.49 -27.15 14.36
CA LEU A 493 -20.04 -27.94 15.51
C LEU A 493 -18.66 -28.57 15.31
N ALA A 494 -18.28 -28.85 14.07
CA ALA A 494 -16.92 -29.30 13.76
C ALA A 494 -15.87 -28.20 13.99
N VAL A 495 -16.28 -26.92 13.99
CA VAL A 495 -15.42 -25.76 14.26
C VAL A 495 -15.55 -25.30 15.72
N ASN A 496 -16.78 -25.27 16.25
CA ASN A 496 -17.12 -24.83 17.58
C ASN A 496 -18.05 -25.85 18.27
N PRO A 497 -17.49 -26.93 18.86
CA PRO A 497 -18.26 -28.02 19.45
C PRO A 497 -19.04 -27.61 20.71
N THR A 498 -18.72 -26.47 21.32
CA THR A 498 -19.35 -25.99 22.56
C THR A 498 -20.44 -24.94 22.31
N ARG A 499 -20.75 -24.61 21.04
CA ARG A 499 -21.82 -23.66 20.73
C ARG A 499 -23.18 -24.28 21.04
N PHE A 500 -23.81 -23.78 22.10
CA PHE A 500 -25.12 -24.23 22.59
C PHE A 500 -26.20 -24.17 21.49
N ASP A 501 -26.38 -23.01 20.84
CA ASP A 501 -27.43 -22.84 19.83
C ASP A 501 -27.29 -23.76 18.61
N SER A 502 -26.07 -24.15 18.25
CA SER A 502 -25.84 -25.11 17.17
C SER A 502 -26.34 -26.50 17.53
N TRP A 503 -26.12 -26.95 18.77
CA TRP A 503 -26.69 -28.20 19.26
C TRP A 503 -28.21 -28.13 19.38
N ALA A 504 -28.75 -27.01 19.89
CA ALA A 504 -30.19 -26.83 20.04
C ALA A 504 -30.90 -26.84 18.67
N GLY A 505 -30.39 -26.06 17.71
CA GLY A 505 -30.89 -26.03 16.34
C GLY A 505 -30.76 -27.38 15.63
N MET A 506 -29.66 -28.12 15.86
CA MET A 506 -29.48 -29.48 15.35
C MET A 506 -30.54 -30.45 15.89
N ALA A 507 -30.72 -30.48 17.21
CA ALA A 507 -31.68 -31.36 17.89
C ALA A 507 -33.10 -31.11 17.38
N LEU A 508 -33.53 -29.84 17.36
CA LEU A 508 -34.86 -29.44 16.89
C LEU A 508 -35.08 -29.74 15.40
N SER A 509 -34.05 -29.54 14.57
CA SER A 509 -34.13 -29.87 13.14
C SER A 509 -34.32 -31.36 12.89
N LYS A 510 -33.55 -32.20 13.60
CA LYS A 510 -33.68 -33.66 13.49
C LYS A 510 -35.00 -34.16 14.08
N ALA A 511 -35.42 -33.64 15.24
CA ALA A 511 -36.71 -33.94 15.85
C ALA A 511 -37.88 -33.66 14.89
N SER A 512 -37.89 -32.47 14.29
CA SER A 512 -38.92 -32.05 13.32
C SER A 512 -38.98 -32.98 12.10
N LYS A 513 -37.82 -33.46 11.62
CA LYS A 513 -37.77 -34.44 10.52
C LYS A 513 -38.37 -35.78 10.91
N ILE A 514 -38.07 -36.28 12.11
CA ILE A 514 -38.63 -37.54 12.62
C ILE A 514 -40.14 -37.40 12.79
N GLU A 515 -40.63 -36.32 13.38
CA GLU A 515 -42.07 -36.06 13.49
C GLU A 515 -42.76 -36.00 12.13
N THR A 516 -42.13 -35.35 11.15
CA THR A 516 -42.67 -35.32 9.78
C THR A 516 -42.71 -36.71 9.16
N LYS A 517 -41.66 -37.53 9.35
CA LYS A 517 -41.62 -38.92 8.88
C LYS A 517 -42.70 -39.77 9.54
N LEU A 518 -42.86 -39.67 10.87
CA LEU A 518 -43.86 -40.42 11.63
C LEU A 518 -45.30 -40.09 11.24
N ASN A 519 -45.54 -38.83 10.82
CA ASN A 519 -46.84 -38.40 10.31
C ASN A 519 -47.05 -38.70 8.82
N GLY A 520 -46.00 -39.16 8.12
CA GLY A 520 -46.05 -39.56 6.71
C GLY A 520 -46.79 -40.88 6.50
N LEU A 521 -47.15 -41.15 5.24
CA LEU A 521 -47.82 -42.39 4.82
C LEU A 521 -46.86 -43.44 4.25
N ASP A 522 -45.56 -43.13 4.21
CA ASP A 522 -44.56 -44.00 3.61
C ASP A 522 -44.23 -45.19 4.53
N PRO A 523 -43.91 -46.38 3.99
CA PRO A 523 -43.47 -47.52 4.79
C PRO A 523 -42.11 -47.22 5.43
N ILE A 524 -42.04 -47.26 6.76
CA ILE A 524 -40.83 -46.89 7.51
C ILE A 524 -40.24 -48.10 8.23
N SER A 525 -38.92 -48.27 8.14
CA SER A 525 -38.18 -49.20 8.99
C SER A 525 -38.14 -48.66 10.42
N MET A 526 -38.76 -49.36 11.37
CA MET A 526 -38.76 -48.94 12.79
C MET A 526 -37.38 -48.99 13.43
N GLN A 527 -36.49 -49.87 12.97
CA GLN A 527 -35.10 -49.89 13.43
C GLN A 527 -34.37 -48.60 13.04
N ASN A 528 -34.54 -48.14 11.80
CA ASN A 528 -33.91 -46.91 11.32
C ASN A 528 -34.48 -45.68 12.05
N ILE A 529 -35.79 -45.66 12.34
CA ILE A 529 -36.39 -44.60 13.16
C ILE A 529 -35.78 -44.60 14.57
N TRP A 530 -35.58 -45.78 15.18
CA TRP A 530 -34.98 -45.87 16.50
C TRP A 530 -33.57 -45.27 16.54
N GLU A 531 -32.72 -45.66 15.58
CA GLU A 531 -31.36 -45.12 15.44
C GLU A 531 -31.39 -43.60 15.25
N GLU A 532 -32.25 -43.08 14.37
CA GLU A 532 -32.43 -41.63 14.17
C GLU A 532 -32.91 -40.93 15.44
N CYS A 533 -33.80 -41.54 16.23
CA CYS A 533 -34.28 -41.01 17.50
C CYS A 533 -33.14 -40.91 18.52
N GLU A 534 -32.30 -41.93 18.65
CA GLU A 534 -31.14 -41.90 19.55
C GLU A 534 -30.19 -40.74 19.22
N GLU A 535 -29.93 -40.48 17.93
CA GLU A 535 -29.14 -39.33 17.50
C GLU A 535 -29.72 -38.00 18.02
N VAL A 536 -31.05 -37.85 17.98
CA VAL A 536 -31.74 -36.65 18.48
C VAL A 536 -31.63 -36.53 19.99
N LEU A 537 -31.84 -37.63 20.72
CA LEU A 537 -31.70 -37.65 22.18
C LEU A 537 -30.28 -37.22 22.59
N ARG A 538 -29.23 -37.73 21.92
CA ARG A 538 -27.84 -37.31 22.17
C ARG A 538 -27.61 -35.82 21.91
N CYS A 539 -28.22 -35.26 20.85
CA CYS A 539 -28.12 -33.82 20.58
C CYS A 539 -28.77 -33.00 21.72
N PHE A 540 -29.95 -33.41 22.22
CA PHE A 540 -30.59 -32.75 23.36
C PHE A 540 -29.78 -32.87 24.66
N GLU A 541 -29.21 -34.05 24.94
CA GLU A 541 -28.33 -34.28 26.08
C GLU A 541 -27.12 -33.34 26.05
N CYS A 542 -26.51 -33.14 24.88
CA CYS A 542 -25.41 -32.18 24.71
C CYS A 542 -25.83 -30.76 25.07
N CYS A 543 -27.00 -30.32 24.62
CA CYS A 543 -27.50 -29.00 24.96
C CYS A 543 -27.72 -28.83 26.47
N ILE A 544 -28.29 -29.84 27.13
CA ILE A 544 -28.56 -29.83 28.58
C ILE A 544 -27.24 -29.80 29.36
N ASN A 545 -26.24 -30.55 28.90
CA ASN A 545 -24.91 -30.54 29.50
C ASN A 545 -24.22 -29.18 29.36
N LEU A 546 -24.43 -28.48 28.24
CA LEU A 546 -23.89 -27.13 28.02
C LEU A 546 -24.66 -26.05 28.80
N ASN A 547 -26.00 -26.11 28.83
CA ASN A 547 -26.84 -25.18 29.56
C ASN A 547 -28.11 -25.87 30.11
N ARG A 548 -28.01 -26.37 31.34
CA ARG A 548 -29.10 -27.06 32.06
C ARG A 548 -30.30 -26.19 32.41
N PHE A 549 -30.19 -24.87 32.33
CA PHE A 549 -31.22 -23.93 32.79
C PHE A 549 -32.18 -23.52 31.67
N GLN A 550 -31.91 -23.90 30.41
CA GLN A 550 -32.77 -23.53 29.30
C GLN A 550 -34.08 -24.33 29.31
N THR A 551 -35.13 -23.71 29.84
CA THR A 551 -36.42 -24.38 30.09
C THR A 551 -37.13 -24.80 28.80
N LEU A 552 -37.05 -23.97 27.75
CA LEU A 552 -37.71 -24.27 26.46
C LEU A 552 -37.19 -25.59 25.88
N LEU A 553 -35.89 -25.84 25.98
CA LEU A 553 -35.30 -27.04 25.42
C LEU A 553 -35.66 -28.30 26.23
N TRP A 554 -35.82 -28.17 27.55
CA TRP A 554 -36.37 -29.25 28.37
C TRP A 554 -37.81 -29.63 27.97
N ILE A 555 -38.62 -28.64 27.62
CA ILE A 555 -39.99 -28.86 27.12
C ILE A 555 -39.95 -29.61 25.79
N GLU A 556 -39.13 -29.15 24.84
CA GLU A 556 -38.98 -29.81 23.53
C GLU A 556 -38.42 -31.23 23.64
N TYR A 557 -37.41 -31.43 24.49
CA TYR A 557 -36.83 -32.74 24.74
C TYR A 557 -37.84 -33.72 25.35
N GLY A 558 -38.61 -33.26 26.36
CA GLY A 558 -39.67 -34.06 26.98
C GLY A 558 -40.81 -34.37 26.01
N SER A 559 -41.22 -33.38 25.20
CA SER A 559 -42.23 -33.55 24.14
C SER A 559 -41.80 -34.61 23.13
N PHE A 560 -40.56 -34.51 22.65
CA PHE A 560 -40.00 -35.47 21.69
C PHE A 560 -39.90 -36.89 22.29
N SER A 561 -39.43 -37.01 23.54
CA SER A 561 -39.38 -38.30 24.25
C SER A 561 -40.77 -38.93 24.42
N TYR A 562 -41.78 -38.12 24.74
CA TYR A 562 -43.16 -38.60 24.82
C TYR A 562 -43.67 -39.08 23.45
N THR A 563 -43.41 -38.34 22.37
CA THR A 563 -43.79 -38.71 21.00
C THR A 563 -43.16 -40.05 20.60
N ILE A 564 -41.86 -40.23 20.84
CA ILE A 564 -41.17 -41.50 20.63
C ILE A 564 -41.84 -42.62 21.42
N HIS A 565 -41.97 -42.44 22.74
CA HIS A 565 -42.54 -43.46 23.62
C HIS A 565 -43.94 -43.88 23.16
N SER A 566 -44.80 -42.92 22.82
CA SER A 566 -46.15 -43.16 22.31
C SER A 566 -46.13 -43.94 20.99
N CYS A 567 -45.25 -43.58 20.05
CA CYS A 567 -45.11 -44.25 18.75
C CYS A 567 -44.67 -45.72 18.91
N PHE A 568 -43.56 -45.95 19.61
CA PHE A 568 -43.01 -47.30 19.78
C PHE A 568 -43.92 -48.19 20.64
N SER A 569 -44.61 -47.64 21.63
CA SER A 569 -45.61 -48.40 22.41
C SER A 569 -46.76 -48.91 21.53
N ARG A 570 -47.25 -48.09 20.59
CA ARG A 570 -48.31 -48.50 19.64
C ARG A 570 -47.80 -49.57 18.68
N TYR A 571 -46.56 -49.42 18.20
CA TYR A 571 -45.92 -50.39 17.31
C TYR A 571 -45.79 -51.77 17.99
N LEU A 572 -45.23 -51.82 19.20
CA LEU A 572 -45.09 -53.06 19.97
C LEU A 572 -46.43 -53.73 20.24
N LYS A 573 -47.46 -52.95 20.58
CA LYS A 573 -48.82 -53.46 20.85
C LYS A 573 -49.54 -53.99 19.61
N ASN A 574 -49.20 -53.49 18.42
CA ASN A 574 -49.73 -54.00 17.17
C ASN A 574 -49.04 -55.30 16.77
N ASN A 575 -47.71 -55.37 16.91
CA ASN A 575 -46.96 -56.60 16.62
C ASN A 575 -47.33 -57.74 17.58
N SER A 576 -47.54 -57.45 18.87
CA SER A 576 -47.96 -58.47 19.84
C SER A 576 -49.33 -59.09 19.53
N LYS A 577 -50.20 -58.37 18.80
CA LYS A 577 -51.52 -58.87 18.38
C LYS A 577 -51.47 -59.69 17.09
N THR A 578 -50.50 -59.44 16.21
CA THR A 578 -50.29 -60.23 14.98
C THR A 578 -49.61 -61.57 15.26
N ASP A 579 -48.86 -61.70 16.37
CA ASP A 579 -48.25 -62.97 16.78
C ASP A 579 -49.22 -63.90 17.54
N GLU A 580 -50.42 -63.42 17.90
CA GLU A 580 -51.47 -64.18 18.60
C GLU A 580 -52.57 -64.74 17.65
N THR A 581 -52.40 -64.62 16.33
CA THR A 581 -53.25 -65.22 15.29
C THR A 581 -52.44 -66.13 14.40
#